data_AF-A0A2D8QQ92-F1
#
_entry.id   AF-A0A2D8QQ92-F1
#
_cell.length_a   1.000
_cell.length_b   1.000
_cell.length_c   1.000
_cell.angle_alpha   90.00
_cell.angle_beta   90.00
_cell.angle_gamma   90.00
#
_symmetry.space_group_name_H-M   'P 1'
#
loop_
_entity.id
_entity.type
_entity.pdbx_description
1 polymer ?
#
loop_
_entity_poly.entity_id
_entity_poly.type
_entity_poly.pdbx_seq_one_letter_code
_entity_poly.pdbx_strand_id
1 'polypeptide(L)'
;MTIKGNFTILVPIPPQAANQGRLILLTGIPVKISLTLLVLTLPFRFAYAEESMASYTTCGVYHRMMVGAMRSDSHLEALAEAHQKKMNYYITLAKRAGREEYGDELGEELFNDEWAFVQAEMTNRINRNYVNISRLKYRYQERCKPSE
;
A
#
# COMPACT_ATOMS: atom_id res chain seq x y z
N MET A 1 -30.13 12.62 35.50
CA MET A 1 -30.14 13.51 34.32
C MET A 1 -29.42 12.77 33.21
N THR A 2 -30.17 12.37 32.19
CA THR A 2 -29.77 11.39 31.17
C THR A 2 -29.31 12.13 29.94
N ILE A 3 -28.12 11.82 29.42
CA ILE A 3 -27.82 12.01 27.99
C ILE A 3 -27.18 10.72 27.48
N LYS A 4 -28.01 9.91 26.82
CA LYS A 4 -27.58 8.84 25.91
C LYS A 4 -27.17 9.51 24.60
N GLY A 5 -25.88 9.50 24.27
CA GLY A 5 -25.37 9.90 22.96
C GLY A 5 -25.15 8.67 22.10
N ASN A 6 -26.10 8.34 21.23
CA ASN A 6 -26.00 7.27 20.23
C ASN A 6 -25.39 7.88 18.96
N PHE A 7 -24.11 7.61 18.68
CA PHE A 7 -23.43 8.13 17.50
C PHE A 7 -23.53 7.11 16.36
N THR A 8 -24.43 7.36 15.41
CA THR A 8 -24.57 6.56 14.18
C THR A 8 -23.65 7.14 13.12
N ILE A 9 -22.60 6.41 12.74
CA ILE A 9 -21.74 6.77 11.61
C ILE A 9 -22.45 6.34 10.32
N LEU A 10 -22.88 7.32 9.53
CA LEU A 10 -23.36 7.13 8.16
C LEU A 10 -22.17 6.81 7.25
N VAL A 11 -22.03 5.53 6.90
CA VAL A 11 -21.16 5.11 5.79
C VAL A 11 -21.93 5.37 4.48
N PRO A 12 -21.37 6.09 3.50
CA PRO A 12 -22.02 6.23 2.20
C PRO A 12 -22.01 4.89 1.46
N ILE A 13 -23.20 4.36 1.21
CA ILE A 13 -23.46 3.20 0.37
C ILE A 13 -23.34 3.65 -1.11
N PRO A 14 -22.55 2.98 -1.97
CA PRO A 14 -22.54 3.29 -3.39
C PRO A 14 -23.88 2.89 -4.04
N PRO A 15 -24.46 3.72 -4.93
CA PRO A 15 -25.75 3.42 -5.54
C PRO A 15 -25.66 2.21 -6.48
N GLN A 16 -26.45 1.19 -6.19
CA GLN A 16 -26.69 0.06 -7.08
C GLN A 16 -27.62 0.46 -8.23
N ALA A 17 -27.20 0.07 -9.44
CA ALA A 17 -27.98 -0.42 -10.57
C ALA A 17 -29.38 0.20 -10.82
N ALA A 18 -29.42 1.21 -11.70
CA ALA A 18 -30.63 1.55 -12.44
C ALA A 18 -30.66 0.76 -13.76
N ASN A 19 -31.62 -0.15 -13.82
CA ASN A 19 -31.99 -0.99 -14.94
C ASN A 19 -32.70 -0.14 -16.01
N GLN A 20 -32.12 0.02 -17.20
CA GLN A 20 -32.87 0.42 -18.40
C GLN A 20 -32.43 -0.46 -19.57
N GLY A 21 -33.18 -1.55 -19.77
CA GLY A 21 -33.17 -2.30 -21.00
C GLY A 21 -33.65 -1.42 -22.14
N ARG A 22 -32.74 -1.06 -23.04
CA ARG A 22 -33.07 -0.48 -24.35
C ARG A 22 -32.69 -1.51 -25.41
N LEU A 23 -33.72 -2.15 -25.94
CA LEU A 23 -33.64 -3.07 -27.08
C LEU A 23 -33.17 -2.28 -28.30
N ILE A 24 -31.88 -2.39 -28.65
CA ILE A 24 -31.37 -1.88 -29.92
C ILE A 24 -31.50 -3.01 -30.93
N LEU A 25 -32.46 -2.86 -31.85
CA LEU A 25 -32.57 -3.67 -33.07
C LEU A 25 -31.26 -3.51 -33.86
N LEU A 26 -30.43 -4.55 -33.89
CA LEU A 26 -29.26 -4.59 -34.77
C LEU A 26 -29.68 -5.16 -36.12
N THR A 27 -30.07 -4.27 -37.03
CA THR A 27 -30.13 -4.60 -38.46
C THR A 27 -28.71 -4.59 -39.01
N GLY A 28 -28.23 -5.77 -39.39
CA GLY A 28 -27.29 -6.01 -40.50
C GLY A 28 -25.99 -5.21 -40.57
N ILE A 29 -24.91 -5.78 -40.04
CA ILE A 29 -23.54 -5.48 -40.52
C ILE A 29 -22.78 -6.82 -40.63
N PRO A 30 -22.54 -7.36 -41.84
CA PRO A 30 -21.70 -8.53 -42.01
C PRO A 30 -20.23 -8.08 -42.07
N VAL A 31 -19.57 -7.97 -40.92
CA VAL A 31 -18.12 -7.73 -40.89
C VAL A 31 -17.47 -8.87 -40.14
N LYS A 32 -16.67 -9.65 -40.88
CA LYS A 32 -15.71 -10.62 -40.36
C LYS A 32 -14.70 -9.87 -39.49
N ILE A 33 -15.02 -9.67 -38.22
CA ILE A 33 -14.09 -9.10 -37.24
C ILE A 33 -13.16 -10.22 -36.82
N SER A 34 -11.98 -10.23 -37.43
CA SER A 34 -10.81 -11.00 -37.04
C SER A 34 -10.74 -11.22 -35.53
N LEU A 35 -10.60 -12.48 -35.14
CA LEU A 35 -10.31 -12.99 -33.78
C LEU A 35 -8.90 -12.58 -33.29
N THR A 36 -8.43 -11.40 -33.66
CA THR A 36 -7.05 -10.94 -33.49
C THR A 36 -6.96 -9.59 -32.78
N LEU A 37 -8.04 -9.14 -32.13
CA LEU A 37 -8.06 -7.87 -31.39
C LEU A 37 -8.76 -7.96 -30.03
N LEU A 38 -8.58 -9.08 -29.32
CA LEU A 38 -9.09 -9.26 -27.94
C LEU A 38 -8.01 -9.72 -26.96
N VAL A 39 -6.76 -9.30 -27.17
CA VAL A 39 -5.62 -9.64 -26.29
C VAL A 39 -4.72 -8.42 -26.04
N LEU A 40 -5.31 -7.23 -25.83
CA LEU A 40 -4.52 -6.04 -25.46
C LEU A 40 -5.07 -5.24 -24.27
N THR A 41 -6.16 -5.68 -23.65
CA THR A 41 -6.54 -5.21 -22.30
C THR A 41 -5.97 -6.16 -21.25
N LEU A 42 -4.66 -6.44 -21.32
CA LEU A 42 -3.97 -6.80 -20.08
C LEU A 42 -4.21 -5.60 -19.14
N PRO A 43 -4.82 -5.77 -17.96
CA PRO A 43 -4.63 -4.77 -16.93
C PRO A 43 -3.13 -4.84 -16.63
N PHE A 44 -2.37 -3.94 -17.27
CA PHE A 44 -1.05 -3.59 -16.78
C PHE A 44 -1.28 -3.30 -15.30
N ARG A 45 -0.80 -4.21 -14.45
CA ARG A 45 -0.79 -4.05 -13.01
C ARG A 45 0.23 -2.96 -12.72
N PHE A 46 -0.11 -1.71 -13.05
CA PHE A 46 0.55 -0.57 -12.47
C PHE A 46 0.20 -0.62 -10.99
N ALA A 47 1.08 -1.26 -10.22
CA ALA A 47 1.22 -0.96 -8.82
C ALA A 47 1.78 0.47 -8.75
N TYR A 48 0.94 1.46 -9.08
CA TYR A 48 1.26 2.84 -8.83
C TYR A 48 1.37 2.93 -7.31
N ALA A 49 2.57 3.19 -6.81
CA ALA A 49 2.76 3.45 -5.40
C ALA A 49 1.98 4.72 -5.11
N GLU A 50 0.83 4.59 -4.44
CA GLU A 50 0.10 5.74 -3.95
C GLU A 50 1.04 6.55 -3.06
N GLU A 51 1.28 7.81 -3.41
CA GLU A 51 2.15 8.72 -2.65
C GLU A 51 1.41 9.23 -1.42
N SER A 52 1.36 8.42 -0.37
CA SER A 52 0.69 8.74 0.88
C SER A 52 1.58 8.44 2.09
N MET A 53 1.29 9.08 3.22
CA MET A 53 1.96 8.80 4.49
C MET A 53 1.97 7.30 4.80
N ALA A 54 0.81 6.64 4.69
CA ALA A 54 0.67 5.20 4.96
C ALA A 54 1.52 4.32 4.01
N SER A 55 1.57 4.67 2.73
CA SER A 55 2.37 3.96 1.73
C SER A 55 3.87 4.08 2.02
N TYR A 56 4.34 5.28 2.34
CA TYR A 56 5.73 5.51 2.72
C TYR A 56 6.08 4.83 4.06
N THR A 57 5.20 4.90 5.06
CA THR A 57 5.37 4.19 6.33
C THR A 57 5.48 2.68 6.12
N THR A 58 4.65 2.11 5.25
CA THR A 58 4.74 0.70 4.84
C THR A 58 6.14 0.35 4.32
N CYS A 59 6.70 1.16 3.42
CA CYS A 59 8.03 0.90 2.89
C CYS A 59 9.16 1.16 3.88
N GLY A 60 9.03 2.16 4.75
CA GLY A 60 9.95 2.40 5.87
C GLY A 60 10.02 1.20 6.81
N VAL A 61 8.87 0.70 7.27
CA VAL A 61 8.80 -0.46 8.14
C VAL A 61 9.31 -1.72 7.44
N TYR A 62 8.98 -1.95 6.17
CA TYR A 62 9.53 -3.07 5.41
C TYR A 62 11.07 -3.08 5.47
N HIS A 63 11.71 -1.95 5.19
CA HIS A 63 13.16 -1.87 5.25
C HIS A 63 13.71 -2.00 6.67
N ARG A 64 13.02 -1.49 7.71
CA ARG A 64 13.36 -1.77 9.12
C ARG A 64 13.41 -3.27 9.39
N MET A 65 12.42 -4.02 8.91
CA MET A 65 12.36 -5.47 9.10
C MET A 65 13.51 -6.18 8.36
N MET A 66 13.89 -5.70 7.17
CA MET A 66 15.06 -6.22 6.44
C MET A 66 16.36 -5.97 7.21
N VAL A 67 16.55 -4.77 7.77
CA VAL A 67 17.70 -4.46 8.65
C VAL A 67 17.75 -5.44 9.82
N GLY A 68 16.62 -5.65 10.50
CA GLY A 68 16.53 -6.58 11.63
C GLY A 68 16.92 -8.01 11.27
N ALA A 69 16.51 -8.50 10.09
CA ALA A 69 16.90 -9.83 9.61
C ALA A 69 18.40 -9.94 9.33
N MET A 70 19.02 -8.90 8.79
CA MET A 70 20.41 -8.92 8.32
C MET A 70 21.43 -8.70 9.44
N ARG A 71 21.08 -7.95 10.49
CA ARG A 71 21.99 -7.66 11.62
C ARG A 71 22.48 -8.89 12.38
N SER A 72 21.86 -10.04 12.19
CA SER A 72 22.28 -11.30 12.81
C SER A 72 23.47 -11.97 12.09
N ASP A 73 23.85 -11.49 10.90
CA ASP A 73 24.94 -12.03 10.09
C ASP A 73 25.88 -10.89 9.64
N SER A 74 27.12 -10.91 10.12
CA SER A 74 28.13 -9.89 9.79
C SER A 74 28.46 -9.80 8.29
N HIS A 75 28.23 -10.87 7.52
CA HIS A 75 28.43 -10.85 6.07
C HIS A 75 27.37 -10.02 5.34
N LEU A 76 26.26 -9.68 6.01
CA LEU A 76 25.16 -8.91 5.45
C LEU A 76 25.15 -7.45 5.91
N GLU A 77 26.18 -6.97 6.61
CA GLU A 77 26.21 -5.61 7.17
C GLU A 77 26.02 -4.53 6.11
N ALA A 78 26.73 -4.62 4.98
CA ALA A 78 26.58 -3.65 3.88
C ALA A 78 25.15 -3.62 3.31
N LEU A 79 24.46 -4.77 3.30
CA LEU A 79 23.07 -4.84 2.86
C LEU A 79 22.12 -4.27 3.91
N ALA A 80 22.41 -4.50 5.20
CA ALA A 80 21.68 -3.88 6.31
C ALA A 80 21.80 -2.35 6.25
N GLU A 81 22.99 -1.81 6.01
CA GLU A 81 23.21 -0.37 5.83
C GLU A 81 22.41 0.19 4.63
N ALA A 82 22.39 -0.54 3.50
CA ALA A 82 21.61 -0.13 2.35
C ALA A 82 20.11 -0.07 2.67
N HIS A 83 19.58 -1.04 3.41
CA HIS A 83 18.20 -1.02 3.88
C HIS A 83 17.94 0.07 4.92
N GLN A 84 18.90 0.35 5.81
CA GLN A 84 18.82 1.44 6.78
C GLN A 84 18.69 2.80 6.09
N LYS A 85 19.47 3.04 5.02
CA LYS A 85 19.37 4.26 4.20
C LYS A 85 17.98 4.39 3.57
N LYS A 86 17.44 3.32 3.00
CA LYS A 86 16.10 3.31 2.40
C LYS A 86 15.00 3.52 3.45
N MET A 87 15.13 2.92 4.63
CA MET A 87 14.22 3.15 5.75
C MET A 87 14.16 4.63 6.12
N ASN A 88 15.30 5.28 6.30
CA ASN A 88 15.37 6.70 6.65
C ASN A 88 14.74 7.58 5.57
N TYR A 89 14.99 7.28 4.29
CA TYR A 89 14.38 7.97 3.16
C TYR A 89 12.84 7.92 3.23
N TYR A 90 12.25 6.74 3.41
CA TYR A 90 10.80 6.61 3.52
C TYR A 90 10.20 7.23 4.79
N ILE A 91 10.94 7.26 5.91
CA ILE A 91 10.51 8.01 7.10
C ILE A 91 10.40 9.51 6.77
N THR A 92 11.39 10.08 6.07
CA THR A 92 11.35 11.48 5.66
C THR A 92 10.14 11.77 4.77
N LEU A 93 9.86 10.92 3.79
CA LEU A 93 8.71 11.07 2.91
C LEU A 93 7.38 10.92 3.66
N ALA A 94 7.25 9.92 4.53
CA ALA A 94 6.04 9.70 5.32
C ALA A 94 5.72 10.89 6.21
N LYS A 95 6.72 11.38 6.97
CA LYS A 95 6.55 12.56 7.82
C LYS A 95 6.24 13.82 7.03
N ARG A 96 6.86 14.01 5.86
CA ARG A 96 6.53 15.13 4.97
C ARG A 96 5.06 15.05 4.53
N ALA A 97 4.64 13.93 3.98
CA ALA A 97 3.26 13.74 3.53
C ALA A 97 2.25 13.93 4.68
N GLY A 98 2.53 13.37 5.85
CA GLY A 98 1.68 13.56 7.03
C GLY A 98 1.53 15.01 7.45
N ARG A 99 2.63 15.79 7.44
CA ARG A 99 2.56 17.22 7.77
C ARG A 99 1.88 18.06 6.69
N GLU A 100 2.07 17.73 5.42
CA GLU A 100 1.40 18.40 4.31
C GLU A 100 -0.12 18.18 4.35
N GLU A 101 -0.58 17.00 4.78
CA GLU A 101 -2.00 16.64 4.82
C GLU A 101 -2.70 17.06 6.12
N TYR A 102 -2.04 16.88 7.27
CA TYR A 102 -2.65 17.01 8.60
C TYR A 102 -2.05 18.12 9.48
N GLY A 103 -1.01 18.81 9.02
CA GLY A 103 -0.25 19.79 9.81
C GLY A 103 0.84 19.17 10.67
N ASP A 104 1.69 20.02 11.26
CA ASP A 104 2.94 19.59 11.92
C ASP A 104 2.74 18.62 13.10
N GLU A 105 1.87 18.97 14.06
CA GLU A 105 1.66 18.17 15.27
C GLU A 105 0.88 16.89 14.99
N LEU A 106 -0.31 17.02 14.38
CA LEU A 106 -1.18 15.87 14.09
C LEU A 106 -0.56 14.93 13.06
N GLY A 107 0.17 15.45 12.07
CA GLY A 107 0.86 14.63 11.08
C GLY A 107 1.97 13.76 11.70
N GLU A 108 2.68 14.27 12.70
CA GLU A 108 3.69 13.49 13.44
C GLU A 108 3.04 12.42 14.34
N GLU A 109 1.93 12.74 15.02
CA GLU A 109 1.15 11.77 15.80
C GLU A 109 0.65 10.63 14.92
N LEU A 110 -0.02 10.94 13.82
CA LEU A 110 -0.56 9.95 12.88
C LEU A 110 0.55 9.11 12.22
N PHE A 111 1.71 9.71 11.92
CA PHE A 111 2.87 8.94 11.45
C PHE A 111 3.32 7.89 12.47
N ASN A 112 3.39 8.25 13.75
CA ASN A 112 3.84 7.34 14.80
C ASN A 112 2.85 6.18 15.02
N ASP A 113 1.55 6.48 15.00
CA ASP A 113 0.49 5.48 15.09
C ASP A 113 0.52 4.51 13.90
N GLU A 114 0.62 5.04 12.69
CA GLU A 114 0.71 4.24 11.46
C GLU A 114 1.98 3.37 11.48
N TRP A 115 3.11 3.92 11.93
CA TRP A 115 4.37 3.17 12.05
C TRP A 115 4.23 2.00 13.02
N ALA A 116 3.67 2.22 14.20
CA ALA A 116 3.44 1.19 15.20
C ALA A 116 2.49 0.10 14.67
N PHE A 117 1.41 0.50 14.01
CA PHE A 117 0.43 -0.40 13.40
C PHE A 117 1.08 -1.30 12.33
N VAL A 118 1.75 -0.70 11.33
CA VAL A 118 2.40 -1.43 10.25
C VAL A 118 3.51 -2.33 10.78
N GLN A 119 4.28 -1.89 11.78
CA GLN A 119 5.31 -2.72 12.39
C GLN A 119 4.72 -3.96 13.07
N ALA A 120 3.63 -3.82 13.83
CA ALA A 120 2.94 -4.94 14.44
C ALA A 120 2.38 -5.89 13.36
N GLU A 121 1.79 -5.35 12.30
CA GLU A 121 1.24 -6.12 11.19
C GLU A 121 2.33 -6.97 10.50
N MET A 122 3.43 -6.35 10.06
CA MET A 122 4.52 -7.07 9.38
C MET A 122 5.20 -8.08 10.30
N THR A 123 5.36 -7.75 11.58
CA THR A 123 5.88 -8.66 12.59
C THR A 123 4.98 -9.89 12.72
N ASN A 124 3.66 -9.73 12.74
CA ASN A 124 2.72 -10.85 12.74
C ASN A 124 2.76 -11.65 11.43
N ARG A 125 2.91 -11.00 10.26
CA ARG A 125 2.99 -11.69 8.95
C ARG A 125 4.18 -12.65 8.83
N ILE A 126 5.30 -12.34 9.50
CA ILE A 126 6.47 -13.22 9.60
C ILE A 126 6.37 -14.21 10.78
N ASN A 127 5.20 -14.32 11.42
CA ASN A 127 5.00 -15.10 12.64
C ASN A 127 6.02 -14.73 13.73
N ARG A 128 6.36 -13.45 13.85
CA ARG A 128 7.36 -12.90 14.79
C ARG A 128 8.74 -13.55 14.69
N ASN A 129 9.05 -14.15 13.54
CA ASN A 129 10.29 -14.87 13.31
C ASN A 129 10.97 -14.33 12.04
N TYR A 130 12.14 -13.72 12.21
CA TYR A 130 12.91 -13.13 11.11
C TYR A 130 13.40 -14.15 10.08
N VAL A 131 13.41 -15.46 10.38
CA VAL A 131 13.64 -16.51 9.37
C VAL A 131 12.57 -16.45 8.26
N ASN A 132 11.37 -15.98 8.57
CA ASN A 132 10.27 -15.85 7.61
C ASN A 132 10.28 -14.49 6.86
N ILE A 133 11.36 -13.71 6.93
CA ILE A 133 11.45 -12.38 6.29
C ILE A 133 11.19 -12.43 4.76
N SER A 134 11.45 -13.57 4.12
CA SER A 134 11.17 -13.81 2.70
C SER A 134 9.70 -13.55 2.33
N ARG A 135 8.77 -13.72 3.26
CA ARG A 135 7.34 -13.39 3.07
C ARG A 135 7.13 -11.89 2.83
N LEU A 136 7.86 -11.04 3.55
CA LEU A 136 7.81 -9.60 3.33
C LEU A 136 8.50 -9.23 2.02
N LYS A 137 9.66 -9.83 1.73
CA LYS A 137 10.39 -9.61 0.47
C LYS A 137 9.49 -9.87 -0.74
N TYR A 138 8.81 -11.01 -0.80
CA TYR A 138 7.87 -11.33 -1.88
C TYR A 138 6.77 -10.28 -2.07
N ARG A 139 6.27 -9.71 -0.97
CA ARG A 139 5.13 -8.78 -0.99
C ARG A 139 5.53 -7.33 -1.29
N TYR A 140 6.66 -6.88 -0.75
CA TYR A 140 6.98 -5.45 -0.70
C TYR A 140 8.22 -5.07 -1.52
N GLN A 141 9.05 -6.01 -1.95
CA GLN A 141 10.32 -5.70 -2.62
C GLN A 141 10.12 -4.79 -3.84
N GLU A 142 9.17 -5.09 -4.72
CA GLU A 142 8.95 -4.31 -5.94
C GLU A 142 8.31 -2.95 -5.64
N ARG A 143 7.32 -2.92 -4.74
CA ARG A 143 6.63 -1.69 -4.34
C ARG A 143 7.55 -0.70 -3.61
N CYS A 144 8.49 -1.20 -2.81
CA CYS A 144 9.36 -0.40 -1.95
C CYS A 144 10.77 -0.25 -2.52
N LYS A 145 10.89 -0.23 -3.85
CA LYS A 145 12.09 0.30 -4.50
C LYS A 145 11.97 1.83 -4.50
N PRO A 146 13.00 2.55 -4.02
CA PRO A 146 13.07 3.99 -4.28
C PRO A 146 13.00 4.22 -5.79
N SER A 147 12.26 5.23 -6.22
CA SER A 147 12.37 5.74 -7.58
C SER A 147 13.78 6.29 -7.78
N GLU A 148 14.49 5.76 -8.78
CA GLU A 148 15.81 6.27 -9.21
C GLU A 148 15.73 7.67 -9.79
#